data_AF-A0A452V550-F1
#
_entry.id   AF-A0A452V550-F1
#
_cell.length_a   1.000
_cell.length_b   1.000
_cell.length_c   1.000
_cell.angle_alpha   90.00
_cell.angle_beta   90.00
_cell.angle_gamma   90.00
#
_symmetry.space_group_name_H-M   'P 1'
#
loop_
_entity.id
_entity.type
_entity.pdbx_description
1 polymer ?
#
loop_
_entity_poly.entity_id
_entity_poly.type
_entity_poly.pdbx_seq_one_letter_code
_entity_poly.pdbx_strand_id
1 'polypeptide(L)'
;MERLPVDLQYLPPDKQREPDADIRKMLIEAIMLLTATAPGRQQVRNQGAYLILRELHSWEPEPDVQVTCEKLIQVLIGDEPEPGMENLLEVQVPEDVERQLQQLDQQEQHTREQPEELAPEPQAEGATPT
;
A
#
# COMPACT_ATOMS: atom_id res chain seq x y z
N MET A 1 3.73 22.13 8.22
CA MET A 1 2.82 22.12 7.06
C MET A 1 3.38 21.10 6.09
N GLU A 2 2.65 20.02 5.85
CA GLU A 2 2.97 19.11 4.73
C GLU A 2 2.78 19.91 3.45
N ARG A 3 3.86 20.09 2.68
CA ARG A 3 3.82 20.83 1.43
C ARG A 3 4.16 19.85 0.33
N LEU A 4 3.21 19.65 -0.58
CA LEU A 4 3.46 18.89 -1.81
C LEU A 4 4.59 19.58 -2.61
N PRO A 5 5.44 18.82 -3.30
CA PRO A 5 6.36 19.36 -4.30
C PRO A 5 5.65 20.31 -5.27
N VAL A 6 6.37 21.33 -5.78
CA VAL A 6 5.79 22.32 -6.71
C VAL A 6 5.21 21.64 -7.95
N ASP A 7 5.89 20.61 -8.47
CA ASP A 7 5.46 19.86 -9.66
C ASP A 7 4.16 19.06 -9.46
N LEU A 8 3.74 18.85 -8.21
CA LEU A 8 2.49 18.18 -7.87
C LEU A 8 1.36 19.16 -7.51
N GLN A 9 1.63 20.47 -7.53
CA GLN A 9 0.63 21.51 -7.28
C GLN A 9 0.01 21.96 -8.61
N TYR A 10 -1.30 22.26 -8.58
CA TYR A 10 -2.04 22.80 -9.74
C TYR A 10 -1.89 21.97 -11.03
N LEU A 11 -1.99 20.65 -10.88
CA LEU A 11 -1.98 19.73 -12.03
C LEU A 11 -3.14 20.08 -12.99
N PRO A 12 -2.92 19.92 -14.30
CA PRO A 12 -3.96 20.21 -15.28
C PRO A 12 -5.10 19.18 -15.16
N PRO A 13 -6.33 19.54 -15.59
CA PRO A 13 -7.52 18.72 -15.37
C PRO A 13 -7.49 17.37 -16.10
N ASP A 14 -6.64 17.24 -17.11
CA ASP A 14 -6.42 16.02 -17.89
C ASP A 14 -5.32 15.12 -17.30
N LYS A 15 -4.64 15.50 -16.20
CA LYS A 15 -3.64 14.66 -15.55
C LYS A 15 -4.26 13.36 -15.03
N GLN A 16 -3.79 12.24 -15.58
CA GLN A 16 -4.19 10.90 -15.13
C GLN A 16 -3.08 10.20 -14.35
N ARG A 17 -3.46 9.16 -13.60
CA ARG A 17 -2.50 8.19 -13.01
C ARG A 17 -1.87 7.36 -14.13
N GLU A 18 -0.75 6.73 -13.82
CA GLU A 18 -0.11 5.77 -14.73
C GLU A 18 -1.06 4.61 -15.02
N PRO A 19 -1.43 4.33 -16.29
CA PRO A 19 -2.36 3.24 -16.63
C PRO A 19 -1.79 1.84 -16.37
N ASP A 20 -0.48 1.63 -16.49
CA ASP A 20 0.14 0.32 -16.32
C ASP A 20 0.33 -0.02 -14.83
N ALA A 21 -0.22 -1.15 -14.42
CA ALA A 21 -0.19 -1.61 -13.03
C ALA A 21 1.22 -1.99 -12.55
N ASP A 22 2.02 -2.61 -13.41
CA ASP A 22 3.39 -3.00 -13.08
C ASP A 22 4.27 -1.78 -12.90
N ILE A 23 4.06 -0.73 -13.72
CA ILE A 23 4.76 0.54 -13.55
C ILE A 23 4.33 1.23 -12.25
N ARG A 24 3.03 1.26 -11.92
CA ARG A 24 2.57 1.80 -10.62
C ARG A 24 3.22 1.07 -9.45
N LYS A 25 3.21 -0.26 -9.47
CA LYS A 25 3.85 -1.10 -8.44
C LYS A 25 5.33 -0.80 -8.30
N MET A 26 6.05 -0.77 -9.42
CA MET A 26 7.48 -0.48 -9.47
C MET A 26 7.81 0.90 -8.87
N LEU A 27 7.00 1.93 -9.16
CA LEU A 27 7.19 3.27 -8.60
C LEU A 27 6.97 3.29 -7.08
N ILE A 28 5.99 2.55 -6.57
CA ILE A 28 5.75 2.43 -5.13
C ILE A 28 6.92 1.69 -4.47
N GLU A 29 7.41 0.60 -5.05
CA GLU A 29 8.58 -0.14 -4.57
C GLU A 29 9.84 0.72 -4.57
N ALA A 30 10.03 1.56 -5.58
CA ALA A 30 11.14 2.50 -5.62
C ALA A 30 11.06 3.52 -4.46
N ILE A 31 9.88 4.04 -4.14
CA ILE A 31 9.69 4.92 -2.98
C ILE A 31 9.96 4.14 -1.69
N MET A 32 9.51 2.90 -1.59
CA MET A 32 9.76 2.02 -0.44
C MET A 32 11.26 1.84 -0.17
N LEU A 33 12.07 1.64 -1.21
CA LEU A 33 13.52 1.61 -1.10
C LEU A 33 14.11 2.94 -0.61
N LEU A 34 13.62 4.08 -1.09
CA LEU A 34 14.04 5.40 -0.60
C LEU A 34 13.71 5.60 0.88
N THR A 35 12.65 4.94 1.38
CA THR A 35 12.23 4.97 2.78
C THR A 35 12.88 3.89 3.65
N ALA A 36 13.88 3.17 3.15
CA ALA A 36 14.61 2.18 3.95
C ALA A 36 15.30 2.80 5.18
N THR A 37 15.77 4.04 5.08
CA THR A 37 16.49 4.74 6.16
C THR A 37 15.63 5.82 6.81
N ALA A 38 15.92 6.14 8.08
CA ALA A 38 15.20 7.19 8.82
C ALA A 38 15.22 8.57 8.12
N PRO A 39 16.36 9.07 7.59
CA PRO A 39 16.37 10.33 6.83
C PRO A 39 15.52 10.26 5.57
N GLY A 40 15.51 9.11 4.88
CA GLY A 40 14.70 8.88 3.69
C GLY A 40 13.19 8.92 3.99
N ARG A 41 12.75 8.21 5.04
CA ARG A 41 11.36 8.30 5.54
C ARG A 41 10.96 9.72 5.85
N GLN A 42 11.81 10.44 6.57
CA GLN A 42 11.52 11.81 6.97
C GLN A 42 11.41 12.75 5.76
N GLN A 43 12.29 12.60 4.77
CA GLN A 43 12.22 13.37 3.55
C GLN A 43 10.92 13.11 2.78
N VAL A 44 10.53 11.84 2.62
CA VAL A 44 9.29 11.46 1.92
C VAL A 44 8.04 11.94 2.67
N ARG A 45 7.99 11.81 4.00
CA ARG A 45 6.92 12.37 4.85
C ARG A 45 6.78 13.88 4.68
N ASN A 46 7.89 14.61 4.71
CA ASN A 46 7.89 16.07 4.61
C ASN A 46 7.34 16.59 3.27
N GLN A 47 7.38 15.77 2.21
CA GLN A 47 6.81 16.09 0.90
C GLN A 47 5.30 15.79 0.79
N GLY A 48 4.64 15.41 1.89
CA GLY A 48 3.21 15.12 1.90
C GLY A 48 2.84 13.82 1.16
N ALA A 49 3.77 12.88 1.04
CA ALA A 49 3.57 11.63 0.29
C ALA A 49 2.39 10.79 0.81
N TYR A 50 2.15 10.79 2.13
CA TYR A 50 1.03 10.06 2.74
C TYR A 50 -0.33 10.46 2.14
N LEU A 51 -0.55 11.76 1.90
CA LEU A 51 -1.79 12.25 1.31
C LEU A 51 -2.03 11.64 -0.07
N ILE A 52 -0.99 11.57 -0.91
CA ILE A 52 -1.08 11.02 -2.26
C ILE A 52 -1.26 9.50 -2.22
N LEU A 53 -0.51 8.81 -1.36
CA LEU A 53 -0.58 7.35 -1.23
C LEU A 53 -1.93 6.89 -0.69
N ARG A 54 -2.54 7.61 0.26
CA ARG A 54 -3.88 7.27 0.76
C ARG A 54 -4.93 7.34 -0.35
N GLU A 55 -4.90 8.39 -1.17
CA GLU A 55 -5.82 8.54 -2.30
C GLU A 55 -5.49 7.58 -3.46
N LEU A 56 -4.23 7.15 -3.60
CA LEU A 56 -3.84 6.09 -4.53
C LEU A 56 -4.40 4.73 -4.06
N HIS A 57 -4.15 4.35 -2.81
CA HIS A 57 -4.63 3.11 -2.21
C HIS A 57 -6.16 2.94 -2.32
N SER A 58 -6.92 4.01 -2.03
CA SER A 58 -8.39 3.98 -2.13
C SER A 58 -8.91 3.85 -3.56
N TRP A 59 -8.14 4.28 -4.56
CA TRP A 59 -8.53 4.24 -5.97
C TRP A 59 -8.03 2.99 -6.69
N GLU A 60 -6.91 2.43 -6.25
CA GLU A 60 -6.16 1.39 -6.96
C GLU A 60 -7.02 0.12 -7.18
N PRO A 61 -7.29 -0.24 -8.45
CA PRO A 61 -8.09 -1.42 -8.76
C PRO A 61 -7.30 -2.73 -8.62
N GLU A 62 -5.98 -2.70 -8.79
CA GLU A 62 -5.17 -3.91 -8.80
C GLU A 62 -4.78 -4.32 -7.38
N PRO A 63 -5.22 -5.50 -6.88
CA PRO A 63 -5.00 -5.89 -5.49
C PRO A 63 -3.53 -5.91 -5.08
N ASP A 64 -2.66 -6.34 -5.99
CA ASP A 64 -1.21 -6.40 -5.77
C ASP A 64 -0.59 -5.02 -5.59
N VAL A 65 -0.99 -4.06 -6.41
CA VAL A 65 -0.52 -2.67 -6.28
C VAL A 65 -1.06 -2.05 -5.00
N GLN A 66 -2.32 -2.33 -4.65
CA GLN A 66 -2.96 -1.83 -3.43
C GLN A 66 -2.20 -2.26 -2.18
N VAL A 67 -1.83 -3.55 -2.05
CA VAL A 67 -1.07 -4.03 -0.88
C VAL A 67 0.35 -3.47 -0.86
N THR A 68 1.02 -3.36 -2.01
CA THR A 68 2.33 -2.68 -2.05
C THR A 68 2.21 -1.23 -1.58
N CYS A 69 1.13 -0.53 -1.95
CA CYS A 69 0.83 0.81 -1.49
C CYS A 69 0.56 0.85 0.03
N GLU A 70 -0.19 -0.11 0.55
CA GLU A 70 -0.48 -0.24 1.98
C GLU A 70 0.80 -0.44 2.81
N LYS A 71 1.69 -1.34 2.37
CA LYS A 71 2.99 -1.58 3.02
C LYS A 71 3.83 -0.31 3.10
N LEU A 72 3.88 0.48 2.02
CA LEU A 72 4.56 1.78 2.05
C LEU A 72 3.89 2.77 3.01
N ILE A 73 2.57 2.82 3.05
CA ILE A 73 1.84 3.66 4.01
C ILE A 73 2.21 3.29 5.44
N GLN A 74 2.23 2.00 5.78
CA GLN A 74 2.62 1.51 7.09
C GLN A 74 4.05 1.95 7.47
N VAL A 75 5.00 1.90 6.54
CA VAL A 75 6.37 2.39 6.74
C VAL A 75 6.41 3.89 7.03
N LEU A 76 5.55 4.69 6.40
CA LEU A 76 5.53 6.14 6.59
C LEU A 76 4.86 6.58 7.89
N ILE A 77 3.77 5.93 8.29
CA ILE A 77 3.02 6.27 9.50
C ILE A 77 3.60 5.63 10.76
N GLY A 78 4.41 4.58 10.61
CA GLY A 78 5.04 3.88 11.71
C GLY A 78 6.05 4.73 12.48
N ASP A 79 6.28 4.34 13.73
CA ASP A 79 7.32 4.92 14.56
C ASP A 79 8.71 4.60 14.02
N GLU A 80 9.67 5.49 14.28
CA GLU A 80 11.06 5.24 13.88
C GLU A 80 11.68 4.10 14.72
N PRO A 81 12.42 3.17 14.10
CA PRO A 81 13.12 2.11 14.81
C PRO A 81 14.14 2.64 15.83
N GLU A 82 14.54 1.77 16.76
CA GLU A 82 15.59 2.08 17.74
C GLU A 82 16.93 2.42 17.06
N PRO A 83 17.78 3.24 17.70
CA PRO A 83 19.12 3.54 17.19
C PRO A 83 19.91 2.25 16.90
N GLY A 84 20.41 2.13 15.67
CA GLY A 84 21.06 0.90 15.18
C GLY A 84 20.15 -0.03 14.36
N MET A 85 18.84 0.24 14.27
CA MET A 85 17.88 -0.44 13.38
C MET A 85 17.29 0.51 12.31
N GLU A 86 17.98 1.62 12.05
CA GLU A 86 17.44 2.72 11.23
C GLU A 86 17.25 2.35 9.76
N ASN A 87 18.08 1.43 9.23
CA ASN A 87 18.00 0.91 7.88
C ASN A 87 17.24 -0.42 7.85
N LEU A 88 15.98 -0.38 7.38
CA LEU A 88 15.07 -1.52 7.32
C LEU A 88 15.58 -2.67 6.43
N LEU A 89 16.55 -2.42 5.55
CA LEU A 89 17.15 -3.44 4.68
C LEU A 89 18.30 -4.21 5.35
N GLU A 90 18.81 -3.72 6.49
CA GLU A 90 19.97 -4.29 7.19
C GLU A 90 19.60 -4.87 8.57
N VAL A 91 18.32 -4.83 8.96
CA VAL A 91 17.85 -5.31 10.26
C VAL A 91 17.92 -6.83 10.33
N GLN A 92 18.52 -7.36 11.40
CA GLN A 92 18.46 -8.79 11.71
C GLN A 92 17.14 -9.09 12.40
N VAL A 93 16.30 -9.89 11.75
CA VAL A 93 14.99 -10.30 12.29
C VAL A 93 15.16 -11.57 13.12
N PRO A 94 14.74 -11.59 14.40
CA PRO A 94 14.71 -12.81 15.20
C PRO A 94 13.83 -13.91 14.57
N GLU A 95 14.19 -15.18 14.74
CA GLU A 95 13.49 -16.31 14.11
C GLU A 95 12.00 -16.40 14.47
N ASP A 96 11.62 -16.03 15.69
CA ASP A 96 10.24 -16.04 16.15
C ASP A 96 9.40 -14.98 15.44
N VAL A 97 9.96 -13.78 15.25
CA VAL A 97 9.34 -12.68 14.50
C VAL A 97 9.23 -13.05 13.01
N GLU A 98 10.27 -13.65 12.43
CA GLU A 98 10.25 -14.10 11.03
C GLU A 98 9.11 -15.10 10.78
N ARG A 99 8.92 -16.08 11.69
CA ARG A 99 7.81 -17.04 11.58
C ARG A 99 6.44 -16.37 11.69
N GLN A 100 6.29 -15.36 12.54
CA GLN A 100 5.04 -14.61 12.66
C GLN A 100 4.74 -13.83 11.37
N LEU A 101 5.75 -13.16 10.80
CA LEU A 101 5.61 -12.43 9.54
C LEU A 101 5.21 -13.37 8.39
N GLN A 102 5.85 -14.55 8.28
CA GLN A 102 5.49 -15.55 7.28
C GLN A 102 4.04 -16.05 7.42
N GLN A 103 3.54 -16.20 8.65
CA GLN A 103 2.13 -16.59 8.88
C GLN A 103 1.17 -15.48 8.46
N LEU A 104 1.49 -14.22 8.74
CA LEU A 104 0.69 -13.07 8.31
C LEU A 104 0.65 -12.98 6.78
N ASP A 105 1.79 -13.09 6.10
CA ASP A 105 1.86 -13.07 4.64
C ASP A 105 1.02 -14.21 4.01
N GLN A 106 1.05 -15.42 4.59
CA GLN A 106 0.20 -16.54 4.14
C GLN A 106 -1.29 -16.25 4.36
N GLN A 107 -1.64 -15.63 5.48
CA GLN A 107 -3.02 -15.28 5.79
C GLN A 107 -3.55 -14.22 4.82
N GLU A 108 -2.73 -13.21 4.49
CA GLU A 108 -3.05 -12.20 3.47
C GLU A 108 -3.28 -12.83 2.08
N GLN A 109 -2.41 -13.77 1.67
CA GLN A 109 -2.57 -14.51 0.41
C GLN A 109 -3.88 -15.31 0.40
N HIS A 110 -4.18 -16.02 1.48
CA HIS A 110 -5.39 -16.84 1.58
C HIS A 110 -6.68 -16.00 1.59
N THR A 111 -6.67 -14.82 2.20
CA THR A 111 -7.80 -13.87 2.14
C THR A 111 -8.03 -13.33 0.73
N ARG A 112 -6.96 -13.13 -0.05
CA ARG A 112 -7.04 -12.69 -1.45
C ARG A 112 -7.58 -13.75 -2.41
N GLU A 113 -7.40 -15.03 -2.09
CA GLU A 113 -7.86 -16.16 -2.92
C GLU A 113 -9.34 -16.54 -2.67
N GLN A 114 -9.93 -16.13 -1.54
CA GLN A 114 -11.32 -16.43 -1.16
C GLN A 114 -12.45 -15.40 -1.50
N PRO A 115 -12.35 -14.45 -2.45
CA PRO A 115 -13.48 -13.56 -2.75
C PRO A 115 -14.75 -14.24 -3.31
N GLU A 116 -14.68 -15.47 -3.85
CA GLU A 116 -15.79 -16.08 -4.61
C GLU A 116 -16.78 -16.95 -3.82
N GLU A 117 -16.56 -17.28 -2.54
CA GLU A 117 -17.44 -18.22 -1.82
C GLU A 117 -18.61 -17.59 -1.03
N LEU A 118 -18.74 -16.26 -1.02
CA LEU A 118 -19.70 -15.54 -0.17
C LEU A 118 -20.71 -14.65 -0.91
N ALA A 119 -20.87 -14.77 -2.23
CA ALA A 119 -22.02 -14.16 -2.90
C ALA A 119 -23.27 -15.02 -2.59
N PRO A 120 -24.25 -14.55 -1.78
CA PRO A 120 -25.51 -15.26 -1.68
C PRO A 120 -26.17 -15.26 -3.06
N GLU A 121 -26.52 -16.45 -3.56
CA GLU A 121 -27.34 -16.57 -4.77
C GLU A 121 -28.57 -15.66 -4.62
N PRO A 122 -28.95 -14.87 -5.64
CA PRO A 122 -30.21 -14.17 -5.60
C PRO A 122 -31.30 -15.22 -5.52
N GLN A 123 -31.92 -15.34 -4.34
CA GLN A 123 -33.12 -16.13 -4.16
C GLN A 123 -34.13 -15.63 -5.19
N ALA A 124 -34.47 -16.48 -6.16
CA ALA A 124 -35.51 -16.22 -7.13
C ALA A 124 -36.85 -16.16 -6.37
N GLU A 125 -37.17 -14.98 -5.85
CA GLU A 125 -38.46 -14.71 -5.23
C GLU A 125 -39.53 -14.63 -6.31
N GLY A 126 -40.47 -15.59 -6.24
CA GLY A 126 -41.88 -15.28 -6.43
C GLY A 126 -42.37 -15.13 -7.86
N ALA A 127 -42.51 -16.25 -8.56
CA ALA A 127 -43.58 -16.37 -9.53
C ALA A 127 -44.93 -16.26 -8.80
N THR A 128 -45.80 -15.33 -9.20
CA THR A 128 -47.25 -15.36 -8.99
C THR A 128 -47.94 -14.34 -9.92
N PRO A 129 -49.25 -14.47 -10.22
CA PRO A 129 -49.72 -14.91 -11.53
C PRO A 129 -50.54 -13.83 -12.28
N THR A 130 -50.83 -14.05 -13.56
CA THR A 130 -51.97 -13.45 -14.26
C THR A 130 -52.58 -14.50 -15.17
#